data_AF-A0A8H3PKC7-F1
#
_entry.id   AF-A0A8H3PKC7-F1
#
_cell.length_a   1.000
_cell.length_b   1.000
_cell.length_c   1.000
_cell.angle_alpha   90.00
_cell.angle_beta   90.00
_cell.angle_gamma   90.00
#
_symmetry.space_group_name_H-M   'P 1'
#
loop_
_entity.id
_entity.type
_entity.pdbx_description
1 polymer ?
#
loop_
_entity_poly.entity_id
_entity_poly.type
_entity_poly.pdbx_seq_one_letter_code
_entity_poly.pdbx_strand_id
1 'polypeptide(L)'
;MWMLMGRSIGIWGVFVQNAAYAVTIPYWCIAYLSTSRLVSSRRVSDFLVDVPNLVGVAVSMTLGYVVPTILMSLPAPSIIDYDLKQWLMTFWQFFPIWVSVVQGVVPYVLPRFGETSGAPDSRMLRSMRVLYAGLLTAAGIGQASTMTLMATSKFFPGLFAPEFVGVFNPSKVFLPAAISPSIKMPSIGAGALVLLQYDQLIGSMSMAVWSTVLFVNTYRNGATKQSLVSMVVGGVTMMALTGPLGYATACIWARDELVFAEAEVDRKKVQ
;
A
#
# COMPACT_ATOMS: atom_id res chain seq x y z
N MET A 1 -15.60 -7.24 -17.03
CA MET A 1 -14.13 -7.08 -16.95
C MET A 1 -13.69 -6.41 -15.64
N TRP A 2 -14.33 -5.33 -15.18
CA TRP A 2 -14.08 -4.73 -13.85
C TRP A 2 -14.36 -5.66 -12.66
N MET A 3 -15.41 -6.50 -12.76
CA MET A 3 -15.72 -7.52 -11.75
C MET A 3 -14.66 -8.62 -11.63
N LEU A 4 -13.75 -8.78 -12.61
CA LEU A 4 -12.66 -9.75 -12.54
C LEU A 4 -11.42 -9.20 -11.84
N MET A 5 -11.22 -7.87 -11.80
CA MET A 5 -10.07 -7.26 -11.13
C MET A 5 -10.36 -6.84 -9.68
N GLY A 6 -11.58 -6.39 -9.38
CA GLY A 6 -11.98 -6.02 -8.00
C GLY A 6 -12.18 -7.24 -7.07
N ARG A 7 -12.53 -8.41 -7.63
CA ARG A 7 -12.64 -9.67 -6.88
C ARG A 7 -11.34 -10.47 -6.78
N SER A 8 -10.26 -10.03 -7.42
CA SER A 8 -9.06 -10.84 -7.60
C SER A 8 -7.85 -10.33 -6.82
N ILE A 9 -8.06 -9.87 -5.58
CA ILE A 9 -6.96 -9.60 -4.63
C ILE A 9 -6.02 -10.82 -4.57
N GLY A 10 -6.58 -12.02 -4.60
CA GLY A 10 -5.81 -13.27 -4.65
C GLY A 10 -4.98 -13.46 -5.90
N ILE A 11 -5.52 -13.20 -7.09
CA ILE A 11 -4.77 -13.40 -8.35
C ILE A 11 -3.58 -12.45 -8.40
N TRP A 12 -3.81 -11.16 -8.15
CA TRP A 12 -2.73 -10.17 -8.16
C TRP A 12 -1.75 -10.38 -7.02
N GLY A 13 -2.22 -10.77 -5.83
CA GLY A 13 -1.33 -11.11 -4.73
C GLY A 13 -0.48 -12.35 -5.01
N VAL A 14 -1.02 -13.38 -5.68
CA VAL A 14 -0.25 -14.55 -6.13
C VAL A 14 0.81 -14.14 -7.17
N PHE A 15 0.47 -13.25 -8.11
CA PHE A 15 1.47 -12.70 -9.03
C PHE A 15 2.55 -11.91 -8.30
N VAL A 16 2.19 -11.02 -7.35
CA VAL A 16 3.19 -10.29 -6.54
C VAL A 16 4.11 -11.27 -5.80
N GLN A 17 3.55 -12.33 -5.23
CA GLN A 17 4.31 -13.33 -4.47
C GLN A 17 5.27 -14.16 -5.35
N ASN A 18 4.93 -14.44 -6.61
CA ASN A 18 5.71 -15.33 -7.49
C ASN A 18 6.58 -14.59 -8.51
N ALA A 19 6.11 -13.46 -9.03
CA ALA A 19 6.77 -12.66 -10.05
C ALA A 19 7.42 -11.39 -9.50
N ALA A 20 7.32 -11.14 -8.19
CA ALA A 20 7.75 -9.95 -7.48
C ALA A 20 6.83 -8.72 -7.68
N TYR A 21 6.90 -7.82 -6.70
CA TYR A 21 6.11 -6.59 -6.62
C TYR A 21 6.51 -5.59 -7.72
N ALA A 22 7.81 -5.46 -8.00
CA ALA A 22 8.36 -4.61 -9.06
C ALA A 22 7.92 -5.01 -10.46
N VAL A 23 7.60 -6.28 -10.70
CA VAL A 23 7.12 -6.74 -12.01
C VAL A 23 5.61 -6.58 -12.06
N THR A 24 4.91 -7.09 -11.07
CA THR A 24 3.45 -7.23 -11.12
C THR A 24 2.72 -5.88 -11.09
N ILE A 25 3.16 -4.96 -10.23
CA ILE A 25 2.45 -3.71 -9.98
C ILE A 25 2.45 -2.74 -11.17
N PRO A 26 3.58 -2.49 -11.87
CA PRO A 26 3.53 -1.65 -13.07
C PRO A 26 2.51 -2.15 -14.10
N TYR A 27 2.47 -3.46 -14.35
CA TYR A 27 1.49 -4.04 -15.28
C TYR A 27 0.05 -3.85 -14.79
N TRP A 28 -0.20 -4.05 -13.49
CA TRP A 28 -1.51 -3.78 -12.92
C TRP A 28 -1.89 -2.30 -13.07
N CYS A 29 -0.99 -1.37 -12.76
CA CYS A 29 -1.22 0.07 -12.88
C CYS A 29 -1.53 0.47 -14.33
N ILE A 30 -0.78 -0.05 -15.30
CA ILE A 30 -1.01 0.21 -16.73
C ILE A 30 -2.36 -0.36 -17.18
N ALA A 31 -2.66 -1.61 -16.80
CA ALA A 31 -3.93 -2.25 -17.11
C ALA A 31 -5.10 -1.48 -16.49
N TYR A 32 -4.95 -1.01 -15.25
CA TYR A 32 -5.95 -0.18 -14.58
C TYR A 32 -6.14 1.14 -15.32
N LEU A 33 -5.08 1.90 -15.59
CA LEU A 33 -5.18 3.21 -16.26
C LEU A 33 -5.77 3.12 -17.67
N SER A 34 -5.54 2.02 -18.38
CA SER A 34 -6.03 1.81 -19.75
C SER A 34 -7.46 1.28 -19.82
N THR A 35 -7.90 0.47 -18.85
CA THR A 35 -9.20 -0.23 -18.92
C THR A 35 -10.24 0.29 -17.93
N SER A 36 -9.82 1.05 -16.92
CA SER A 36 -10.71 1.48 -15.85
C SER A 36 -11.55 2.70 -16.17
N ARG A 37 -12.86 2.55 -15.99
CA ARG A 37 -13.81 3.67 -16.04
C ARG A 37 -13.59 4.66 -14.88
N LEU A 38 -13.06 4.20 -13.75
CA LEU A 38 -12.77 5.06 -12.59
C LEU A 38 -11.63 6.05 -12.84
N VAL A 39 -10.87 5.90 -13.93
CA VAL A 39 -9.81 6.85 -14.31
C VAL A 39 -10.40 8.20 -14.72
N SER A 40 -11.59 8.18 -15.32
CA SER A 40 -12.27 9.37 -15.86
C SER A 40 -13.63 9.62 -15.21
N SER A 41 -14.13 8.69 -14.39
CA SER A 41 -15.43 8.87 -13.74
C SER A 41 -15.37 9.88 -12.61
N ARG A 42 -16.41 10.72 -12.54
CA ARG A 42 -16.72 11.63 -11.43
C ARG A 42 -18.05 11.27 -10.77
N ARG A 43 -18.68 10.17 -11.19
CA ARG A 43 -19.99 9.78 -10.69
C ARG A 43 -19.81 9.07 -9.36
N VAL A 44 -20.43 9.59 -8.30
CA VAL A 44 -20.41 8.98 -6.96
C VAL A 44 -20.79 7.51 -6.98
N SER A 45 -21.76 7.12 -7.81
CA SER A 45 -22.20 5.73 -7.96
C SER A 45 -21.05 4.77 -8.26
N ASP A 46 -20.03 5.24 -8.96
CA ASP A 46 -18.90 4.41 -9.38
C ASP A 46 -17.87 4.22 -8.25
N PHE A 47 -17.97 5.01 -7.17
CA PHE A 47 -17.11 4.95 -5.98
C PHE A 47 -17.83 4.39 -4.74
N LEU A 48 -19.09 3.97 -4.86
CA LEU A 48 -19.82 3.35 -3.77
C LEU A 48 -19.23 1.96 -3.48
N VAL A 49 -18.94 1.70 -2.20
CA VAL A 49 -18.42 0.42 -1.72
C VAL A 49 -19.21 -0.01 -0.49
N ASP A 50 -19.59 -1.29 -0.44
CA ASP A 50 -20.28 -1.84 0.73
C ASP A 50 -19.38 -1.77 1.97
N VAL A 51 -19.94 -1.32 3.10
CA VAL A 51 -19.23 -1.29 4.39
C VAL A 51 -18.67 -2.66 4.80
N PRO A 52 -19.40 -3.79 4.65
CA PRO A 52 -18.84 -5.12 4.88
C PRO A 52 -17.59 -5.41 4.05
N ASN A 53 -17.53 -4.95 2.80
CA ASN A 53 -16.37 -5.14 1.93
C ASN A 53 -15.18 -4.31 2.40
N LEU A 54 -15.40 -3.05 2.82
CA LEU A 54 -14.36 -2.18 3.38
C LEU A 54 -13.77 -2.75 4.68
N VAL A 55 -14.62 -3.18 5.60
CA VAL A 55 -14.18 -3.85 6.85
C VAL A 55 -13.49 -5.16 6.52
N GLY A 56 -14.01 -5.91 5.55
CA GLY A 56 -13.43 -7.14 5.05
C GLY A 56 -11.98 -6.97 4.62
N VAL A 57 -11.64 -5.88 3.91
CA VAL A 57 -10.26 -5.60 3.48
C VAL A 57 -9.32 -5.45 4.68
N ALA A 58 -9.71 -4.70 5.69
CA ALA A 58 -8.87 -4.52 6.89
C ALA A 58 -8.70 -5.84 7.65
N VAL A 59 -9.78 -6.60 7.84
CA VAL A 59 -9.76 -7.89 8.55
C VAL A 59 -8.94 -8.92 7.78
N SER A 60 -9.13 -9.01 6.46
CA SER A 60 -8.44 -9.98 5.61
C SER A 60 -6.94 -9.71 5.53
N MET A 61 -6.52 -8.44 5.41
CA MET A 61 -5.11 -8.08 5.47
C MET A 61 -4.51 -8.35 6.85
N THR A 62 -5.25 -8.07 7.93
CA THR A 62 -4.76 -8.32 9.29
C THR A 62 -4.54 -9.82 9.51
N LEU A 63 -5.54 -10.64 9.26
CA LEU A 63 -5.48 -12.08 9.53
C LEU A 63 -4.66 -12.86 8.49
N GLY A 64 -4.73 -12.45 7.22
CA GLY A 64 -4.07 -13.16 6.11
C GLY A 64 -2.63 -12.75 5.88
N TYR A 65 -2.21 -11.55 6.31
CA TYR A 65 -0.85 -11.03 6.08
C TYR A 65 -0.15 -10.56 7.36
N VAL A 66 -0.75 -9.64 8.13
CA VAL A 66 -0.08 -9.02 9.29
C VAL A 66 0.22 -10.05 10.38
N VAL A 67 -0.78 -10.83 10.80
CA VAL A 67 -0.60 -11.86 11.84
C VAL A 67 0.45 -12.91 11.42
N PRO A 68 0.38 -13.52 10.23
CA PRO A 68 1.43 -14.42 9.75
C PRO A 68 2.82 -13.78 9.71
N THR A 69 2.91 -12.50 9.33
CA THR A 69 4.18 -11.76 9.30
C THR A 69 4.79 -11.65 10.70
N ILE A 70 3.99 -11.25 11.69
CA ILE A 70 4.44 -11.15 13.09
C ILE A 70 4.93 -12.50 13.59
N LEU A 71 4.19 -13.58 13.33
CA LEU A 71 4.55 -14.92 13.76
C LEU A 71 5.89 -15.38 13.16
N MET A 72 6.11 -15.19 11.86
CA MET A 72 7.39 -15.57 11.23
C MET A 72 8.56 -14.67 11.66
N SER A 73 8.28 -13.44 12.08
CA SER A 73 9.29 -12.49 12.57
C SER A 73 9.75 -12.79 14.00
N LEU A 74 9.12 -13.72 14.72
CA LEU A 74 9.56 -14.10 16.07
C LEU A 74 11.02 -14.61 16.07
N PRO A 75 11.86 -14.19 17.04
CA PRO A 75 13.23 -14.64 17.16
C PRO A 75 13.36 -16.15 17.39
N ALA A 76 14.27 -16.78 16.65
CA ALA A 76 14.72 -18.14 16.90
C ALA A 76 16.21 -18.13 17.28
N PRO A 77 16.66 -18.97 18.24
CA PRO A 77 15.90 -19.98 18.96
C PRO A 77 15.24 -19.47 20.26
N SER A 78 15.33 -18.17 20.55
CA SER A 78 14.99 -17.63 21.88
C SER A 78 13.51 -17.59 22.20
N ILE A 79 12.62 -17.44 21.21
CA ILE A 79 11.15 -17.49 21.40
C ILE A 79 10.55 -18.74 20.76
N ILE A 80 10.97 -19.07 19.54
CA ILE A 80 10.53 -20.24 18.79
C ILE A 80 11.76 -21.04 18.33
N ASP A 81 11.62 -22.35 18.12
CA ASP A 81 12.68 -23.15 17.53
C ASP A 81 12.84 -22.86 16.01
N TYR A 82 13.93 -23.37 15.43
CA TYR A 82 14.23 -23.16 14.01
C TYR A 82 13.22 -23.86 13.10
N ASP A 83 12.71 -25.03 13.49
CA ASP A 83 11.78 -25.82 12.69
C ASP A 83 10.42 -25.12 12.57
N LEU A 84 9.88 -24.63 13.69
CA LEU A 84 8.66 -23.83 13.70
C LEU A 84 8.84 -22.54 12.88
N LYS A 85 9.99 -21.89 12.98
CA LYS A 85 10.28 -20.69 12.16
C LYS A 85 10.21 -21.01 10.67
N GLN A 86 10.76 -22.15 10.22
CA GLN A 86 10.68 -22.58 8.83
C GLN A 86 9.24 -22.84 8.39
N TRP A 87 8.45 -23.54 9.20
CA TRP A 87 7.03 -23.77 8.92
C TRP A 87 6.23 -22.47 8.83
N LEU A 88 6.48 -21.52 9.73
CA LEU A 88 5.82 -20.20 9.70
C LEU A 88 6.21 -19.40 8.45
N MET A 89 7.49 -19.46 8.03
CA MET A 89 7.93 -18.84 6.77
C MET A 89 7.25 -19.50 5.55
N THR A 90 7.11 -20.81 5.53
CA THR A 90 6.38 -21.53 4.46
C THR A 90 4.90 -21.17 4.45
N PHE A 91 4.26 -21.13 5.62
CA PHE A 91 2.85 -20.73 5.75
C PHE A 91 2.62 -19.31 5.25
N TRP A 92 3.55 -18.39 5.56
CA TRP A 92 3.48 -17.00 5.13
C TRP A 92 3.56 -16.83 3.60
N GLN A 93 4.24 -17.72 2.86
CA GLN A 93 4.29 -17.64 1.38
C GLN A 93 2.91 -17.70 0.72
N PHE A 94 1.91 -18.26 1.41
CA PHE A 94 0.53 -18.36 0.90
C PHE A 94 -0.37 -17.20 1.36
N PHE A 95 0.20 -16.10 1.91
CA PHE A 95 -0.57 -14.94 2.37
C PHE A 95 -1.61 -14.44 1.37
N PRO A 96 -1.39 -14.40 0.03
CA PRO A 96 -2.41 -13.91 -0.90
C PRO A 96 -3.67 -14.78 -0.91
N ILE A 97 -3.49 -16.08 -0.69
CA ILE A 97 -4.58 -17.05 -0.59
C ILE A 97 -5.32 -16.84 0.72
N TRP A 98 -4.59 -16.71 1.84
CA TRP A 98 -5.18 -16.45 3.16
C TRP A 98 -6.01 -15.17 3.18
N VAL A 99 -5.47 -14.07 2.65
CA VAL A 99 -6.20 -12.80 2.50
C VAL A 99 -7.48 -13.01 1.68
N SER A 100 -7.41 -13.74 0.57
CA SER A 100 -8.58 -13.98 -0.30
C SER A 100 -9.64 -14.84 0.36
N VAL A 101 -9.23 -15.90 1.07
CA VAL A 101 -10.13 -16.78 1.82
C VAL A 101 -10.83 -15.98 2.92
N VAL A 102 -10.09 -15.21 3.73
CA VAL A 102 -10.68 -14.39 4.78
C VAL A 102 -11.61 -13.33 4.20
N GLN A 103 -11.22 -12.63 3.12
CA GLN A 103 -12.07 -11.67 2.43
C GLN A 103 -13.38 -12.30 1.95
N GLY A 104 -13.33 -13.54 1.43
CA GLY A 104 -14.50 -14.28 0.99
C GLY A 104 -15.40 -14.73 2.14
N VAL A 105 -14.84 -15.03 3.30
CA VAL A 105 -15.60 -15.49 4.49
C VAL A 105 -16.23 -14.34 5.27
N VAL A 106 -15.59 -13.17 5.34
CA VAL A 106 -16.05 -12.04 6.15
C VAL A 106 -17.53 -11.66 5.90
N PRO A 107 -18.04 -11.54 4.66
CA PRO A 107 -19.44 -11.21 4.41
C PRO A 107 -20.43 -12.19 5.03
N TYR A 108 -20.08 -13.47 5.15
CA TYR A 108 -20.94 -14.50 5.74
C TYR A 108 -20.91 -14.51 7.26
N VAL A 109 -19.78 -14.11 7.86
CA VAL A 109 -19.57 -14.09 9.32
C VAL A 109 -20.00 -12.77 9.94
N LEU A 110 -19.96 -11.67 9.16
CA LEU A 110 -20.39 -10.34 9.56
C LEU A 110 -21.66 -9.87 8.81
N PRO A 111 -22.78 -10.62 8.84
CA PRO A 111 -24.00 -10.26 8.10
C PRO A 111 -24.69 -8.99 8.62
N ARG A 112 -24.17 -8.37 9.70
CA ARG A 112 -24.80 -7.23 10.39
C ARG A 112 -24.38 -5.84 9.89
N PHE A 113 -23.56 -5.73 8.85
CA PHE A 113 -23.02 -4.43 8.40
C PHE A 113 -23.67 -3.80 7.14
N GLY A 114 -24.78 -4.37 6.64
CA GLY A 114 -25.80 -3.60 5.93
C GLY A 114 -25.82 -3.74 4.40
N GLU A 115 -27.03 -3.57 3.86
CA GLU A 115 -27.37 -3.51 2.43
C GLU A 115 -26.79 -2.25 1.77
N THR A 116 -26.46 -2.37 0.48
CA THR A 116 -26.00 -1.26 -0.35
C THR A 116 -27.12 -0.25 -0.53
N SER A 117 -27.11 0.85 0.21
CA SER A 117 -27.92 2.01 -0.14
C SER A 117 -27.33 2.65 -1.41
N GLY A 118 -28.15 2.89 -2.44
CA GLY A 118 -27.73 3.54 -3.70
C GLY A 118 -27.26 5.00 -3.58
N ALA A 119 -27.03 5.48 -2.35
CA ALA A 119 -26.54 6.81 -2.02
C ALA A 119 -25.36 6.69 -1.05
N PRO A 120 -24.41 7.65 -1.11
CA PRO A 120 -23.30 7.70 -0.15
C PRO A 120 -23.83 7.82 1.28
N ASP A 121 -23.58 6.78 2.08
CA ASP A 121 -23.89 6.75 3.52
C ASP A 121 -22.72 7.32 4.32
N SER A 122 -23.05 8.11 5.34
CA SER A 122 -22.13 8.58 6.38
C SER A 122 -21.27 7.46 6.98
N ARG A 123 -21.81 6.24 7.13
CA ARG A 123 -21.08 5.08 7.64
C ARG A 123 -20.01 4.58 6.66
N MET A 124 -20.33 4.57 5.37
CA MET A 124 -19.38 4.21 4.31
C MET A 124 -18.19 5.19 4.31
N LEU A 125 -18.48 6.50 4.27
CA LEU A 125 -17.43 7.54 4.29
C LEU A 125 -16.55 7.43 5.53
N ARG A 126 -17.15 7.25 6.71
CA ARG A 126 -16.40 7.02 7.94
C ARG A 126 -15.49 5.80 7.84
N SER A 127 -16.00 4.69 7.29
CA SER A 127 -15.24 3.45 7.16
C SER A 127 -14.08 3.61 6.18
N MET A 128 -14.28 4.29 5.05
CA MET A 128 -13.20 4.62 4.10
C MET A 128 -12.13 5.50 4.76
N ARG A 129 -12.51 6.56 5.47
CA ARG A 129 -11.56 7.43 6.20
C ARG A 129 -10.74 6.66 7.23
N VAL A 130 -11.37 5.77 7.99
CA VAL A 130 -10.67 4.92 8.97
C VAL A 130 -9.69 3.98 8.26
N LEU A 131 -10.09 3.37 7.15
CA LEU A 131 -9.20 2.52 6.35
C LEU A 131 -8.00 3.31 5.81
N TYR A 132 -8.22 4.47 5.20
CA TYR A 132 -7.14 5.32 4.68
C TYR A 132 -6.21 5.83 5.78
N ALA A 133 -6.75 6.26 6.92
CA ALA A 133 -5.96 6.65 8.08
C ALA A 133 -5.12 5.49 8.62
N GLY A 134 -5.69 4.28 8.68
CA GLY A 134 -4.96 3.07 9.06
C GLY A 134 -3.79 2.76 8.13
N LEU A 135 -4.03 2.80 6.81
CA LEU A 135 -3.00 2.57 5.79
C LEU A 135 -1.88 3.63 5.85
N LEU A 136 -2.25 4.91 5.99
CA LEU A 136 -1.27 5.99 6.16
C LEU A 136 -0.47 5.86 7.44
N THR A 137 -1.11 5.46 8.54
CA THR A 137 -0.44 5.24 9.81
C THR A 137 0.58 4.10 9.70
N ALA A 138 0.20 2.98 9.09
CA ALA A 138 1.10 1.86 8.86
C ALA A 138 2.29 2.25 7.97
N ALA A 139 2.05 2.96 6.87
CA ALA A 139 3.09 3.47 5.99
C ALA A 139 4.02 4.47 6.71
N GLY A 140 3.44 5.38 7.49
CA GLY A 140 4.17 6.35 8.32
C GLY A 140 5.04 5.69 9.37
N ILE A 141 4.54 4.65 10.06
CA ILE A 141 5.33 3.88 11.04
C ILE A 141 6.55 3.24 10.37
N GLY A 142 6.36 2.55 9.22
CA GLY A 142 7.46 1.90 8.52
C GLY A 142 8.51 2.89 7.97
N GLN A 143 8.05 4.04 7.47
CA GLN A 143 8.93 5.11 7.01
C GLN A 143 9.69 5.73 8.19
N ALA A 144 8.98 6.10 9.27
CA ALA A 144 9.56 6.69 10.46
C ALA A 144 10.57 5.75 11.12
N SER A 145 10.26 4.45 11.27
CA SER A 145 11.19 3.47 11.85
C SER A 145 12.48 3.37 11.04
N THR A 146 12.37 3.36 9.71
CA THR A 146 13.54 3.34 8.81
C THR A 146 14.37 4.62 8.96
N MET A 147 13.71 5.78 8.94
CA MET A 147 14.35 7.09 9.12
C MET A 147 15.05 7.22 10.48
N THR A 148 14.40 6.76 11.55
CA THR A 148 14.98 6.72 12.90
C THR A 148 16.21 5.83 12.93
N LEU A 149 16.18 4.62 12.37
CA LEU A 149 17.36 3.74 12.34
C LEU A 149 18.55 4.38 11.60
N MET A 150 18.30 5.01 10.45
CA MET A 150 19.35 5.72 9.71
C MET A 150 19.91 6.91 10.49
N ALA A 151 19.05 7.70 11.12
CA ALA A 151 19.46 8.84 11.93
C ALA A 151 20.27 8.38 13.16
N THR A 152 19.78 7.37 13.89
CA THR A 152 20.47 6.85 15.07
C THR A 152 21.83 6.25 14.70
N SER A 153 21.93 5.50 13.60
CA SER A 153 23.21 4.96 13.14
C SER A 153 24.24 6.05 12.80
N LYS A 154 23.77 7.22 12.32
CA LYS A 154 24.65 8.33 11.94
C LYS A 154 25.05 9.20 13.13
N PHE A 155 24.11 9.54 14.00
CA PHE A 155 24.33 10.49 15.11
C PHE A 155 24.78 9.81 16.40
N PHE A 156 24.44 8.53 16.58
CA PHE A 156 24.78 7.74 17.77
C PHE A 156 25.43 6.40 17.38
N PRO A 157 26.56 6.41 16.65
CA PRO A 157 27.20 5.20 16.16
C PRO A 157 27.62 4.24 17.27
N GLY A 158 27.90 4.74 18.48
CA GLY A 158 28.25 3.93 19.65
C GLY A 158 27.13 3.03 20.19
N LEU A 159 25.88 3.21 19.73
CA LEU A 159 24.76 2.31 20.05
C LEU A 159 24.72 1.06 19.18
N PHE A 160 25.51 1.03 18.10
CA PHE A 160 25.55 -0.07 17.15
C PHE A 160 26.89 -0.81 17.25
N ALA A 161 26.86 -2.12 16.99
CA ALA A 161 28.10 -2.85 16.79
C ALA A 161 28.85 -2.27 15.56
N PRO A 162 30.20 -2.20 15.57
CA PRO A 162 30.98 -1.51 14.55
C PRO A 162 30.64 -1.91 13.10
N GLU A 163 30.26 -3.17 12.89
CA GLU A 163 29.86 -3.74 11.61
C GLU A 163 28.57 -3.13 11.03
N PHE A 164 27.69 -2.55 11.85
CA PHE A 164 26.39 -2.01 11.44
C PHE A 164 26.37 -0.49 11.22
N VAL A 165 27.37 0.25 11.73
CA VAL A 165 27.44 1.73 11.71
C VAL A 165 27.41 2.31 10.28
N GLY A 166 27.85 1.54 9.28
CA GLY A 166 27.84 1.94 7.87
C GLY A 166 26.77 1.26 7.00
N VAL A 167 25.93 0.41 7.59
CA VAL A 167 24.90 -0.36 6.87
C VAL A 167 23.65 0.50 6.66
N PHE A 168 23.25 1.28 7.66
CA PHE A 168 22.07 2.16 7.59
C PHE A 168 22.33 3.51 6.88
N ASN A 169 23.26 3.56 5.94
CA ASN A 169 23.43 4.76 5.12
C ASN A 169 22.22 4.90 4.17
N PRO A 170 21.60 6.09 4.02
CA PRO A 170 20.42 6.26 3.16
C PRO A 170 20.59 5.74 1.73
N SER A 171 21.77 5.89 1.13
CA SER A 171 22.02 5.35 -0.21
C SER A 171 22.00 3.82 -0.23
N LYS A 172 22.52 3.16 0.82
CA LYS A 172 22.51 1.70 0.94
C LYS A 172 21.17 1.13 1.36
N VAL A 173 20.30 1.94 1.95
CA VAL A 173 18.96 1.51 2.39
C VAL A 173 17.96 1.63 1.23
N PHE A 174 17.94 2.77 0.52
CA PHE A 174 16.93 3.02 -0.49
C PHE A 174 17.36 2.80 -1.94
N LEU A 175 18.66 2.92 -2.25
CA LEU A 175 19.12 2.83 -3.62
C LEU A 175 19.73 1.44 -3.88
N PRO A 176 19.18 0.69 -4.85
CA PRO A 176 19.78 -0.58 -5.22
C PRO A 176 21.15 -0.37 -5.85
N ALA A 177 22.07 -1.30 -5.56
CA ALA A 177 23.31 -1.41 -6.30
C ALA A 177 23.03 -1.81 -7.76
N ALA A 178 23.88 -1.37 -8.69
CA ALA A 178 23.75 -1.74 -10.09
C ALA A 178 23.86 -3.26 -10.28
N ILE A 179 22.92 -3.85 -11.01
CA ILE A 179 22.98 -5.26 -11.40
C ILE A 179 23.82 -5.35 -12.68
N SER A 180 24.88 -6.15 -12.63
CA SER A 180 25.68 -6.53 -13.79
C SER A 180 25.98 -8.02 -13.72
N PRO A 181 25.99 -8.74 -14.86
CA PRO A 181 26.42 -10.15 -14.90
C PRO A 181 27.82 -10.39 -14.31
N SER A 182 28.67 -9.35 -14.28
CA SER A 182 30.02 -9.40 -13.72
C SER A 182 30.08 -9.24 -12.19
N ILE A 183 28.99 -8.83 -11.53
CA ILE A 183 28.97 -8.56 -10.09
C ILE A 183 28.41 -9.78 -9.36
N LYS A 184 29.26 -10.46 -8.58
CA LYS A 184 28.85 -11.51 -7.65
C LYS A 184 28.50 -10.89 -6.29
N MET A 185 27.34 -11.24 -5.76
CA MET A 185 26.92 -10.78 -4.44
C MET A 185 27.71 -11.51 -3.35
N PRO A 186 28.14 -10.80 -2.29
CA PRO A 186 28.99 -11.38 -1.24
C PRO A 186 28.24 -12.40 -0.36
N SER A 187 26.92 -12.33 -0.32
CA SER A 187 26.07 -13.25 0.44
C SER A 187 24.66 -13.31 -0.13
N ILE A 188 23.89 -14.33 0.27
CA ILE A 188 22.46 -14.43 -0.03
C ILE A 188 21.71 -13.22 0.53
N GLY A 189 22.04 -12.78 1.74
CA GLY A 189 21.43 -11.60 2.37
C GLY A 189 21.68 -10.31 1.58
N ALA A 190 22.89 -10.11 1.06
CA ALA A 190 23.21 -8.97 0.21
C ALA A 190 22.44 -9.00 -1.12
N GLY A 191 22.34 -10.18 -1.75
CA GLY A 191 21.53 -10.36 -2.95
C GLY A 191 20.04 -10.12 -2.70
N ALA A 192 19.50 -10.65 -1.60
CA ALA A 192 18.11 -10.44 -1.20
C ALA A 192 17.80 -8.97 -0.92
N LEU A 193 18.73 -8.24 -0.28
CA LEU A 193 18.57 -6.81 -0.05
C LEU A 193 18.48 -6.03 -1.37
N VAL A 194 19.41 -6.26 -2.32
CA VAL A 194 19.38 -5.59 -3.62
C VAL A 194 18.08 -5.91 -4.37
N LEU A 195 17.64 -7.17 -4.34
CA LEU A 195 16.36 -7.57 -4.92
C LEU A 195 15.19 -6.80 -4.30
N LEU A 196 15.10 -6.74 -2.97
CA LEU A 196 14.04 -6.02 -2.26
C LEU A 196 14.08 -4.51 -2.51
N GLN A 197 15.27 -3.92 -2.72
CA GLN A 197 15.40 -2.51 -3.07
C GLN A 197 14.82 -2.20 -4.45
N TYR A 198 15.13 -3.02 -5.46
CA TYR A 198 14.47 -2.91 -6.77
C TYR A 198 12.97 -3.16 -6.65
N ASP A 199 12.58 -4.18 -5.87
CA ASP A 199 11.19 -4.57 -5.66
C ASP A 199 10.37 -3.39 -5.13
N GLN A 200 10.83 -2.82 -4.02
CA GLN A 200 10.23 -1.67 -3.36
C GLN A 200 10.25 -0.43 -4.25
N LEU A 201 11.39 -0.10 -4.88
CA LEU A 201 11.54 1.12 -5.68
C LEU A 201 10.57 1.12 -6.88
N ILE A 202 10.61 0.08 -7.71
CA ILE A 202 9.81 0.04 -8.94
C ILE A 202 8.33 -0.07 -8.60
N GLY A 203 7.96 -0.98 -7.70
CA GLY A 203 6.55 -1.19 -7.38
C GLY A 203 5.93 0.01 -6.66
N SER A 204 6.63 0.63 -5.71
CA SER A 204 6.07 1.78 -4.97
C SER A 204 6.02 3.07 -5.81
N MET A 205 6.99 3.30 -6.68
CA MET A 205 6.95 4.42 -7.63
C MET A 205 5.85 4.25 -8.67
N SER A 206 5.60 3.02 -9.12
CA SER A 206 4.47 2.73 -10.02
C SER A 206 3.12 3.06 -9.37
N MET A 207 2.93 2.69 -8.10
CA MET A 207 1.75 3.07 -7.34
C MET A 207 1.63 4.58 -7.16
N ALA A 208 2.73 5.28 -6.86
CA ALA A 208 2.74 6.73 -6.73
C ALA A 208 2.32 7.42 -8.04
N VAL A 209 2.90 7.02 -9.18
CA VAL A 209 2.51 7.56 -10.50
C VAL A 209 1.05 7.27 -10.80
N TRP A 210 0.60 6.03 -10.59
CA TRP A 210 -0.79 5.62 -10.79
C TRP A 210 -1.77 6.47 -9.97
N SER A 211 -1.51 6.65 -8.67
CA SER A 211 -2.39 7.45 -7.81
C SER A 211 -2.36 8.93 -8.16
N THR A 212 -1.20 9.46 -8.57
CA THR A 212 -1.10 10.86 -9.03
C THR A 212 -1.93 11.09 -10.27
N VAL A 213 -1.90 10.18 -11.25
CA VAL A 213 -2.72 10.29 -12.47
C VAL A 213 -4.21 10.34 -12.12
N LEU A 214 -4.66 9.45 -11.22
CA LEU A 214 -6.06 9.42 -10.78
C LEU A 214 -6.48 10.69 -10.02
N PHE A 215 -5.61 11.18 -9.13
CA PHE A 215 -5.84 12.42 -8.40
C PHE A 215 -5.93 13.62 -9.35
N VAL A 216 -4.94 13.77 -10.23
CA VAL A 216 -4.84 14.89 -11.17
C VAL A 216 -6.01 14.92 -12.16
N ASN A 217 -6.44 13.76 -12.68
CA ASN A 217 -7.62 13.69 -13.57
C ASN A 217 -8.91 14.16 -12.91
N THR A 218 -9.03 13.97 -11.59
CA THR A 218 -10.17 14.43 -10.81
C THR A 218 -10.06 15.94 -10.55
N TYR A 219 -8.86 16.41 -10.16
CA TYR A 219 -8.59 17.80 -9.76
C TYR A 219 -8.54 18.82 -10.91
N ARG A 220 -8.22 18.38 -12.14
CA ARG A 220 -7.85 19.29 -13.26
C ARG A 220 -8.94 20.23 -13.79
N ASN A 221 -10.20 20.08 -13.43
CA ASN A 221 -11.28 20.94 -13.99
C ASN A 221 -11.45 22.30 -13.29
N GLY A 222 -10.53 22.71 -12.41
CA GLY A 222 -10.53 24.04 -11.78
C GLY A 222 -9.19 24.49 -11.18
N ALA A 223 -8.08 23.83 -11.56
CA ALA A 223 -6.80 24.01 -10.90
C ALA A 223 -6.09 25.32 -11.33
N THR A 224 -5.86 26.22 -10.39
CA THR A 224 -4.98 27.40 -10.55
C THR A 224 -3.51 27.02 -10.42
N LYS A 225 -2.57 27.85 -10.93
CA LYS A 225 -1.12 27.62 -10.77
C LYS A 225 -0.69 27.42 -9.31
N GLN A 226 -1.33 28.14 -8.37
CA GLN A 226 -1.08 28.00 -6.93
C GLN A 226 -1.50 26.62 -6.39
N SER A 227 -2.60 26.06 -6.89
CA SER A 227 -3.05 24.72 -6.52
C SER A 227 -2.08 23.62 -7.00
N LEU A 228 -1.43 23.81 -8.15
CA LEU A 228 -0.41 22.89 -8.65
C LEU A 228 0.85 22.90 -7.79
N VAL A 229 1.32 24.10 -7.37
CA VAL A 229 2.48 24.21 -6.47
C VAL A 229 2.18 23.56 -5.13
N SER A 230 1.01 23.83 -4.55
CA SER A 230 0.58 23.20 -3.29
C SER A 230 0.49 21.67 -3.41
N MET A 231 0.01 21.15 -4.54
CA MET A 231 -0.04 19.71 -4.82
C MET A 231 1.35 19.08 -4.91
N VAL A 232 2.29 19.74 -5.58
CA VAL A 232 3.68 19.24 -5.69
C VAL A 232 4.36 19.25 -4.33
N VAL A 233 4.30 20.38 -3.61
CA VAL A 233 4.92 20.51 -2.28
C VAL A 233 4.29 19.52 -1.30
N GLY A 234 2.96 19.47 -1.23
CA GLY A 234 2.24 18.53 -0.37
C GLY A 234 2.55 17.07 -0.70
N GLY A 235 2.69 16.75 -1.99
CA GLY A 235 3.06 15.41 -2.44
C GLY A 235 4.47 15.01 -2.03
N VAL A 236 5.46 15.90 -2.21
CA VAL A 236 6.84 15.67 -1.77
C VAL A 236 6.90 15.51 -0.25
N THR A 237 6.20 16.36 0.50
CA THR A 237 6.12 16.26 1.96
C THR A 237 5.51 14.92 2.40
N MET A 238 4.38 14.52 1.80
CA MET A 238 3.74 13.24 2.13
C MET A 238 4.63 12.05 1.79
N MET A 239 5.31 12.07 0.64
CA MET A 239 6.23 11.02 0.24
C MET A 239 7.45 10.93 1.18
N ALA A 240 7.96 12.05 1.68
CA ALA A 240 9.02 12.05 2.69
C ALA A 240 8.56 11.44 4.03
N LEU A 241 7.36 11.79 4.48
CA LEU A 241 6.80 11.37 5.78
C LEU A 241 6.32 9.92 5.80
N THR A 242 5.76 9.44 4.69
CA THR A 242 5.03 8.15 4.65
C THR A 242 5.53 7.20 3.55
N GLY A 243 6.56 7.60 2.81
CA GLY A 243 7.05 6.87 1.64
C GLY A 243 6.10 6.94 0.44
N PRO A 244 6.46 6.32 -0.70
CA PRO A 244 5.66 6.41 -1.92
C PRO A 244 4.28 5.75 -1.82
N LEU A 245 4.13 4.68 -1.01
CA LEU A 245 2.85 4.01 -0.79
C LEU A 245 1.90 4.82 0.10
N GLY A 246 2.44 5.49 1.12
CA GLY A 246 1.65 6.41 1.94
C GLY A 246 1.20 7.62 1.11
N TYR A 247 2.09 8.19 0.29
CA TYR A 247 1.71 9.21 -0.69
C TYR A 247 0.59 8.72 -1.63
N ALA A 248 0.72 7.51 -2.18
CA ALA A 248 -0.30 6.95 -3.06
C ALA A 248 -1.66 6.81 -2.36
N THR A 249 -1.65 6.38 -1.10
CA THR A 249 -2.85 6.31 -0.25
C THR A 249 -3.46 7.70 -0.05
N ALA A 250 -2.64 8.72 0.24
CA ALA A 250 -3.11 10.09 0.40
C ALA A 250 -3.75 10.65 -0.89
N CYS A 251 -3.17 10.36 -2.06
CA CYS A 251 -3.75 10.75 -3.34
C CYS A 251 -5.12 10.11 -3.58
N ILE A 252 -5.28 8.82 -3.29
CA ILE A 252 -6.56 8.12 -3.44
C ILE A 252 -7.59 8.64 -2.42
N TRP A 253 -7.18 8.84 -1.16
CA TRP A 253 -8.06 9.42 -0.15
C TRP A 253 -8.53 10.83 -0.56
N ALA A 254 -7.61 11.72 -0.92
CA ALA A 254 -7.95 13.08 -1.34
C ALA A 254 -8.85 13.09 -2.58
N ARG A 255 -8.62 12.20 -3.55
CA ARG A 255 -9.48 12.03 -4.72
C ARG A 255 -10.91 11.68 -4.30
N ASP A 256 -11.06 10.67 -3.46
CA ASP A 256 -12.38 10.18 -3.06
C ASP A 256 -13.15 11.26 -2.27
N GLU A 257 -12.49 11.97 -1.34
CA GLU A 257 -13.09 13.10 -0.62
C GLU A 257 -13.60 14.19 -1.56
N LEU A 258 -12.84 14.53 -2.60
CA LEU A 258 -13.27 15.52 -3.59
C LEU A 258 -14.51 15.07 -4.35
N VAL A 259 -14.56 13.81 -4.80
CA VAL A 259 -15.71 13.27 -5.53
C VAL A 259 -16.97 13.30 -4.66
N PHE A 260 -16.86 12.91 -3.38
CA PHE A 260 -18.00 12.94 -2.47
C PHE A 260 -18.43 14.37 -2.09
N ALA A 261 -17.48 15.30 -1.94
CA ALA A 261 -17.76 16.70 -1.63
C ALA A 261 -18.47 17.43 -2.79
N GLU A 262 -18.00 17.24 -4.04
CA GLU A 262 -18.64 17.82 -5.23
C GLU A 262 -20.10 17.39 -5.34
N ALA A 263 -20.39 16.12 -5.08
CA ALA A 263 -21.75 15.59 -5.15
C ALA A 263 -22.67 16.07 -4.03
N GLU A 264 -22.14 16.36 -2.84
CA GLU A 264 -22.93 16.97 -1.77
C GLU A 264 -23.35 18.40 -2.14
N VAL A 265 -22.45 19.17 -2.77
CA VAL A 265 -22.73 20.52 -3.27
C VAL A 265 -23.80 20.47 -4.35
N ASP A 266 -23.69 19.56 -5.32
CA ASP A 266 -24.68 19.44 -6.40
C ASP A 266 -26.06 19.01 -5.88
N ARG A 267 -26.13 18.14 -4.85
CA ARG A 267 -27.39 17.80 -4.20
C ARG A 267 -28.07 19.00 -3.55
N LYS A 268 -27.29 19.90 -2.91
CA LYS A 268 -27.80 21.11 -2.25
C LYS A 268 -28.27 22.19 -3.23
N LYS A 269 -27.79 22.20 -4.48
CA LYS A 269 -28.23 23.15 -5.52
C LYS A 269 -29.57 22.78 -6.16
N VAL A 270 -29.99 21.52 -6.05
CA VAL A 270 -31.21 20.99 -6.68
C VAL A 270 -32.41 20.98 -5.71
N GLN A 271 -32.16 21.18 -4.42
CA GLN A 271 -33.19 21.37 -3.37
C GLN A 271 -33.50 22.84 -3.16
#